data_AF-A0A7X7V0A8-F1
#
_entry.id   AF-A0A7X7V0A8-F1
#
_cell.length_a   1.000
_cell.length_b   1.000
_cell.length_c   1.000
_cell.angle_alpha   90.00
_cell.angle_beta   90.00
_cell.angle_gamma   90.00
#
_symmetry.space_group_name_H-M   'P 1'
#
loop_
_entity.id
_entity.type
_entity.pdbx_description
1 polymer ?
#
loop_
_entity_poly.entity_id
_entity_poly.type
_entity_poly.pdbx_seq_one_letter_code
_entity_poly.pdbx_strand_id
1 'polypeptide(L)'
;MECSKKNKIIAEREEFVRARGKYYAIDFSVYCNKGKIAIETDGDFWHISKEKAREDNNRDNDLKTAGWQVLRFSEEQVLKHMNKECMPIIKENVKNYGGVESLK
;
A
#
# COMPACT_ATOMS: atom_id res chain seq x y z
N MET A 1 -6.88 -22.44 -11.91
CA MET A 1 -6.39 -21.29 -11.13
C MET A 1 -5.36 -21.83 -10.17
N GLU A 2 -4.11 -21.88 -10.62
CA GLU A 2 -3.02 -22.56 -9.94
C GLU A 2 -1.83 -21.60 -9.96
N CYS A 3 -1.78 -20.71 -8.96
CA CYS A 3 -0.62 -19.85 -8.75
C CYS A 3 0.35 -20.59 -7.82
N SER A 4 1.61 -20.68 -8.26
CA SER A 4 2.60 -21.64 -7.80
C SER A 4 3.05 -21.43 -6.35
N LYS A 5 3.04 -22.54 -5.60
CA LYS A 5 3.53 -22.79 -4.24
C LYS A 5 5.04 -22.58 -4.01
N LYS A 6 5.73 -21.60 -4.63
CA LYS A 6 7.21 -21.54 -4.59
C LYS A 6 7.87 -20.45 -3.75
N ASN A 7 7.12 -19.50 -3.21
CA ASN A 7 7.62 -18.65 -2.14
C ASN A 7 6.59 -18.67 -1.03
N LYS A 8 6.88 -19.40 0.06
CA LYS A 8 6.11 -19.35 1.32
C LYS A 8 6.19 -17.95 1.93
N ILE A 9 5.71 -16.94 1.23
CA ILE A 9 5.37 -15.66 1.82
C ILE A 9 3.97 -15.89 2.35
N ILE A 10 3.93 -16.34 3.60
CA ILE A 10 2.75 -16.21 4.43
C ILE A 10 2.54 -14.69 4.54
N ALA A 11 1.72 -14.14 3.65
CA ALA A 11 1.34 -12.74 3.66
C ALA A 11 0.28 -12.55 4.74
N GLU A 12 0.72 -12.44 5.98
CA GLU A 12 -0.01 -11.66 6.98
C GLU A 12 0.73 -10.30 7.06
N ARG A 13 0.09 -9.13 7.04
CA ARG A 13 -1.21 -8.74 7.59
C ARG A 13 -1.83 -7.58 6.81
N GLU A 14 -2.99 -7.84 6.22
CA GLU A 14 -3.97 -6.83 5.84
C GLU A 14 -4.42 -6.06 7.10
N GLU A 15 -4.26 -4.73 7.13
CA GLU A 15 -4.85 -3.88 8.16
C GLU A 15 -6.17 -3.30 7.66
N PHE A 16 -7.26 -3.56 8.41
CA PHE A 16 -8.54 -2.89 8.15
C PHE A 16 -8.57 -1.53 8.84
N VAL A 17 -8.56 -0.46 8.04
CA VAL A 17 -8.61 0.91 8.54
C VAL A 17 -9.94 1.55 8.18
N ARG A 18 -10.48 2.36 9.10
CA ARG A 18 -11.68 3.13 8.84
C ARG A 18 -11.30 4.50 8.28
N ALA A 19 -11.76 4.83 7.08
CA ALA A 19 -11.61 6.15 6.48
C ALA A 19 -12.94 6.60 5.86
N ARG A 20 -13.37 7.83 6.17
CA ARG A 20 -14.61 8.45 5.68
C ARG A 20 -15.85 7.54 5.77
N GLY A 21 -15.96 6.78 6.86
CA GLY A 21 -17.10 5.92 7.14
C GLY A 21 -17.06 4.54 6.45
N LYS A 22 -16.01 4.24 5.67
CA LYS A 22 -15.77 2.94 5.03
C LYS A 22 -14.59 2.22 5.66
N TYR A 23 -14.52 0.92 5.45
CA TYR A 23 -13.37 0.09 5.80
C TYR A 23 -12.54 -0.20 4.56
N TYR A 24 -11.23 -0.03 4.68
CA TYR A 24 -10.25 -0.34 3.65
C TYR A 24 -9.25 -1.35 4.19
N ALA A 25 -9.03 -2.41 3.42
CA ALA A 25 -7.99 -3.40 3.63
C ALA A 25 -6.68 -2.91 3.02
N ILE A 26 -5.70 -2.53 3.84
CA ILE A 26 -4.37 -2.08 3.40
C ILE A 26 -3.41 -3.26 3.49
N ASP A 27 -2.63 -3.54 2.44
CA ASP A 27 -1.68 -4.67 2.42
C ASP A 27 -0.58 -4.50 3.48
N PHE A 28 -0.01 -3.30 3.59
CA PHE A 28 0.95 -2.97 4.65
C PHE A 28 0.79 -1.52 5.12
N SER A 29 0.65 -1.36 6.43
CA SER A 29 0.65 -0.06 7.10
C SER A 29 2.02 0.24 7.71
N VAL A 30 2.53 1.46 7.53
CA VAL A 30 3.70 1.96 8.24
C VAL A 30 3.31 3.21 9.03
N TYR A 31 3.30 3.09 10.35
CA TYR A 31 3.10 4.22 11.25
C TYR A 31 4.43 4.92 11.51
N CYS A 32 4.44 6.22 11.31
CA CYS A 32 5.60 7.08 11.45
C CYS A 32 5.30 8.23 12.41
N ASN A 33 6.34 8.84 12.98
CA ASN A 33 6.17 9.87 14.00
C ASN A 33 5.36 11.11 13.52
N LYS A 34 5.31 11.37 12.22
CA LYS A 34 4.60 12.52 11.62
C LYS A 34 3.47 12.13 10.67
N GLY A 35 3.09 10.86 10.61
CA GLY A 35 2.03 10.40 9.71
C GLY A 35 2.04 8.90 9.51
N LYS A 36 1.29 8.44 8.52
CA LYS A 36 1.09 7.01 8.27
C LYS A 36 1.07 6.75 6.78
N ILE A 37 1.65 5.62 6.39
CA ILE A 37 1.84 5.24 5.00
C ILE A 37 1.06 3.94 4.77
N ALA A 38 0.21 3.93 3.75
CA ALA A 38 -0.47 2.76 3.24
C ALA A 38 0.31 2.28 2.00
N ILE A 39 0.86 1.07 2.06
CA ILE A 39 1.55 0.44 0.93
C ILE A 39 0.61 -0.62 0.37
N GLU A 40 0.26 -0.49 -0.90
CA GLU A 40 -0.65 -1.38 -1.61
C GLU A 40 0.02 -1.95 -2.87
N THR A 41 -0.28 -3.20 -3.16
CA THR A 41 0.16 -3.91 -4.36
C THR A 41 -1.01 -4.03 -5.33
N ASP A 42 -0.87 -3.47 -6.53
CA ASP A 42 -1.91 -3.48 -7.55
C ASP A 42 -1.59 -4.56 -8.60
N GLY A 43 -2.34 -5.65 -8.54
CA GLY A 43 -2.22 -6.76 -9.49
C GLY A 43 -2.84 -6.48 -10.86
N ASP A 44 -3.65 -5.42 -11.01
CA ASP A 44 -4.59 -5.30 -12.13
C ASP A 44 -4.33 -4.13 -13.08
N PHE A 45 -3.14 -3.50 -13.00
CA PHE A 45 -2.80 -2.30 -13.78
C PHE A 45 -3.07 -2.43 -15.30
N TRP A 46 -3.05 -3.64 -15.85
CA TRP A 46 -3.23 -3.92 -17.28
C TRP A 46 -4.69 -4.16 -17.73
N HIS A 47 -5.64 -4.28 -16.81
CA HIS A 47 -7.07 -4.49 -17.11
C HIS A 47 -7.99 -3.55 -16.30
N ILE A 48 -7.64 -2.27 -16.23
CA ILE A 48 -8.44 -1.26 -15.52
C ILE A 48 -9.69 -0.88 -16.32
N SER A 49 -10.87 -1.20 -15.78
CA SER A 49 -12.14 -0.64 -16.26
C SER A 49 -12.33 0.79 -15.72
N LYS A 50 -13.17 1.60 -16.37
CA LYS A 50 -13.52 2.95 -15.89
C LYS A 50 -14.10 2.94 -14.47
N GLU A 51 -14.78 1.85 -14.10
CA GLU A 51 -15.38 1.67 -12.78
C GLU A 51 -14.30 1.43 -11.72
N LYS A 52 -13.35 0.51 -11.95
CA LYS A 52 -12.19 0.27 -11.07
C LYS A 52 -11.39 1.56 -10.85
N ALA A 53 -11.11 2.29 -11.93
CA ALA A 53 -10.40 3.58 -11.83
C ALA A 53 -11.14 4.60 -10.94
N ARG A 54 -12.47 4.61 -10.96
CA ARG A 54 -13.26 5.50 -10.10
C ARG A 54 -13.23 5.05 -8.64
N GLU A 55 -13.29 3.75 -8.39
CA GLU A 55 -13.19 3.18 -7.05
C GLU A 55 -11.82 3.45 -6.43
N ASP A 56 -10.74 3.25 -7.17
CA ASP A 56 -9.37 3.54 -6.74
C ASP A 56 -9.20 5.03 -6.42
N ASN A 57 -9.72 5.92 -7.28
CA ASN A 57 -9.69 7.36 -7.01
C ASN A 57 -10.44 7.73 -5.73
N ASN A 58 -11.61 7.12 -5.48
CA ASN A 58 -12.38 7.38 -4.26
C ASN A 58 -11.64 6.84 -3.02
N ARG A 59 -11.05 5.65 -3.11
CA ARG A 59 -10.24 5.04 -2.06
C ARG A 59 -9.04 5.92 -1.71
N ASP A 60 -8.28 6.35 -2.71
CA ASP A 60 -7.13 7.22 -2.55
C ASP A 60 -7.53 8.54 -1.87
N ASN A 61 -8.63 9.16 -2.29
CA ASN A 61 -9.14 10.38 -1.69
C ASN A 61 -9.56 10.16 -0.23
N ASP A 62 -10.24 9.05 0.06
CA ASP A 62 -10.71 8.72 1.40
C ASP A 62 -9.53 8.48 2.36
N LEU A 63 -8.51 7.73 1.93
CA LEU A 63 -7.29 7.46 2.71
C LEU A 63 -6.44 8.73 2.90
N LYS A 64 -6.18 9.50 1.83
CA LYS A 64 -5.42 10.77 1.91
C LYS A 64 -6.08 11.77 2.84
N THR A 65 -7.41 11.91 2.75
CA THR A 65 -8.19 12.77 3.66
C THR A 65 -8.04 12.31 5.12
N ALA A 66 -7.94 11.00 5.36
CA ALA A 66 -7.71 10.43 6.69
C ALA A 66 -6.24 10.48 7.15
N GLY A 67 -5.37 11.19 6.43
CA GLY A 67 -3.97 11.41 6.78
C GLY A 67 -3.01 10.30 6.35
N TRP A 68 -3.43 9.42 5.43
CA TRP A 68 -2.57 8.39 4.87
C TRP A 68 -1.82 8.88 3.63
N GLN A 69 -0.52 8.62 3.57
CA GLN A 69 0.23 8.60 2.33
C GLN A 69 0.03 7.24 1.66
N VAL A 70 -0.58 7.21 0.47
CA VAL A 70 -0.79 5.96 -0.28
C VAL A 70 0.36 5.76 -1.27
N LEU A 71 1.01 4.60 -1.22
CA LEU A 71 2.02 4.14 -2.17
C LEU A 71 1.52 2.85 -2.82
N ARG A 72 1.23 2.92 -4.12
CA ARG A 72 0.75 1.77 -4.90
C ARG A 72 1.86 1.29 -5.83
N PHE A 73 2.18 0.00 -5.76
CA PHE A 73 3.19 -0.63 -6.62
C PHE A 73 2.53 -1.73 -7.45
N SER A 74 2.84 -1.80 -8.74
CA SER A 74 2.34 -2.90 -9.57
C SER A 74 2.99 -4.23 -9.18
N GLU A 75 2.32 -5.34 -9.50
CA GLU A 75 2.92 -6.68 -9.32
C GLU A 75 4.31 -6.77 -9.97
N GLU A 76 4.49 -6.20 -11.16
CA GLU A 76 5.79 -6.16 -11.83
C GLU A 76 6.85 -5.41 -11.01
N GLN A 77 6.51 -4.25 -10.46
CA GLN A 77 7.44 -3.47 -9.63
C GLN A 77 7.83 -4.25 -8.38
N VAL A 78 6.87 -4.90 -7.73
CA VAL A 78 7.09 -5.72 -6.54
C VAL A 78 7.95 -6.94 -6.86
N LEU A 79 7.70 -7.64 -7.97
CA LEU A 79 8.40 -8.87 -8.31
C LEU A 79 9.79 -8.64 -8.90
N LYS A 80 9.94 -7.63 -9.76
CA LYS A 80 11.18 -7.41 -10.53
C LYS A 80 12.03 -6.24 -10.02
N HIS A 81 11.40 -5.28 -9.35
CA HIS A 81 12.03 -3.99 -9.03
C HIS A 81 11.95 -3.61 -7.55
N MET A 82 11.63 -4.55 -6.65
CA MET A 82 11.50 -4.29 -5.20
C MET A 82 12.64 -3.47 -4.61
N ASN A 83 13.88 -3.93 -4.79
CA ASN A 83 15.05 -3.29 -4.19
C ASN A 83 15.50 -2.02 -4.90
N LYS A 84 15.18 -1.89 -6.20
CA LYS A 84 15.64 -0.77 -7.04
C LYS A 84 14.65 0.39 -7.08
N GLU A 85 13.36 0.12 -6.89
CA GLU A 85 12.28 1.10 -7.06
C GLU A 85 11.41 1.20 -5.80
N CYS A 86 10.79 0.10 -5.37
CA CYS A 86 9.82 0.13 -4.26
C CYS A 86 10.49 0.54 -2.93
N MET A 87 11.57 -0.12 -2.56
CA MET A 87 12.25 0.10 -1.28
C MET A 87 12.84 1.50 -1.12
N PRO A 88 13.50 2.10 -2.13
CA PRO A 88 13.90 3.51 -2.07
C PRO A 88 12.74 4.46 -1.78
N ILE A 89 11.61 4.31 -2.49
CA ILE A 89 10.43 5.16 -2.32
C ILE A 89 9.84 5.00 -0.91
N ILE A 90 9.73 3.76 -0.42
CA ILE A 90 9.25 3.49 0.95
C ILE A 90 10.17 4.15 1.98
N LYS A 91 11.50 3.95 1.86
CA LYS A 91 12.48 4.53 2.79
C LYS A 91 12.45 6.05 2.80
N GLU A 92 12.34 6.67 1.63
CA GLU A 92 12.24 8.12 1.50
C GLU A 92 10.98 8.64 2.21
N ASN A 93 9.83 8.02 1.98
CA ASN A 93 8.59 8.40 2.64
C ASN A 93 8.69 8.21 4.16
N VAL A 94 9.17 7.07 4.64
CA VAL A 94 9.38 6.85 6.08
C VAL A 94 10.27 7.93 6.69
N LYS A 95 11.36 8.32 6.02
CA LYS A 95 12.23 9.42 6.46
C LYS A 95 11.48 10.75 6.49
N ASN A 96 10.72 11.09 5.44
CA ASN A 96 9.95 12.32 5.35
C ASN A 96 8.87 12.42 6.44
N TYR A 97 8.29 11.29 6.81
CA TYR A 97 7.33 11.18 7.92
C TYR A 97 7.99 10.99 9.30
N GLY A 98 9.28 11.28 9.43
CA GLY A 98 9.96 11.34 10.74
C GLY A 98 10.40 9.99 11.30
N GLY A 99 10.53 8.96 10.46
CA GLY A 99 10.91 7.62 10.88
C GLY A 99 9.75 6.80 11.43
N VAL A 100 9.95 5.49 11.52
CA VAL A 100 8.95 4.56 12.10
C VAL A 100 8.70 4.93 13.55
N GLU A 101 7.44 4.95 13.95
CA GLU A 101 7.04 5.17 15.34
C GLU A 101 7.60 4.03 16.20
N SER A 102 8.35 4.38 17.25
CA SER A 102 8.78 3.40 18.23
C SER A 102 7.57 2.97 19.04
N LEU A 103 7.23 1.68 19.00
CA LEU A 103 6.27 1.09 19.94
C LEU A 103 6.75 1.41 21.36
N LYS A 104 5.94 2.19 22.10
CA LYS A 104 6.13 2.40 23.53
C LYS A 104 5.67 1.18 24.31
#